data_AF-A0A2D5B9G0-F1
#
_entry.id   AF-A0A2D5B9G0-F1
#
_cell.length_a   1.000
_cell.length_b   1.000
_cell.length_c   1.000
_cell.angle_alpha   90.00
_cell.angle_beta   90.00
_cell.angle_gamma   90.00
#
_symmetry.space_group_name_H-M   'P 1'
#
loop_
_entity.id
_entity.type
_entity.pdbx_description
1 polymer ?
#
loop_
_entity_poly.entity_id
_entity_poly.type
_entity_poly.pdbx_seq_one_letter_code
_entity_poly.pdbx_strand_id
1 'polypeptide(L)'
;MIFTACILIACAINLLTCRWGVEVSDTAVLTFELPENEAAGLFAAPWLEGRQLLATLSGVILPMFMIGLGVYFVARGDKSTAAA
;
A
#
# COMPACT_ATOMS: atom_id res chain seq x y z
N MET A 1 -7.46 -10.13 -15.97
CA MET A 1 -7.18 -8.69 -16.19
C MET A 1 -7.45 -7.84 -14.96
N ILE A 2 -8.60 -7.97 -14.29
CA ILE A 2 -8.95 -7.15 -13.11
C ILE A 2 -7.99 -7.35 -11.92
N PHE A 3 -7.60 -8.60 -11.61
CA PHE A 3 -6.62 -8.89 -10.56
C PHE A 3 -5.30 -8.11 -10.72
N THR A 4 -4.71 -8.19 -11.91
CA THR A 4 -3.45 -7.51 -12.24
C THR A 4 -3.59 -6.00 -12.05
N ALA A 5 -4.71 -5.41 -12.47
CA ALA A 5 -4.98 -3.99 -12.25
C ALA A 5 -5.05 -3.64 -10.74
N CYS A 6 -5.70 -4.47 -9.92
CA CYS A 6 -5.76 -4.25 -8.47
C CYS A 6 -4.37 -4.29 -7.80
N ILE A 7 -3.53 -5.27 -8.16
CA ILE A 7 -2.15 -5.36 -7.63
C ILE A 7 -1.32 -4.15 -8.06
N LEU A 8 -1.38 -3.76 -9.33
CA LEU A 8 -0.64 -2.61 -9.85
C LEU A 8 -1.07 -1.30 -9.16
N ILE A 9 -2.38 -1.11 -8.93
CA ILE A 9 -2.90 0.05 -8.21
C ILE A 9 -2.44 0.03 -6.75
N ALA A 10 -2.48 -1.12 -6.07
CA ALA A 10 -1.99 -1.24 -4.70
C ALA A 10 -0.49 -0.89 -4.58
N CYS A 11 0.33 -1.39 -5.51
CA CYS A 11 1.75 -1.06 -5.59
C CYS A 11 1.97 0.43 -5.90
N ALA A 12 1.21 1.01 -6.83
CA ALA A 12 1.31 2.43 -7.17
C ALA A 12 0.95 3.32 -5.98
N ILE A 13 -0.13 3.02 -5.26
CA ILE A 13 -0.52 3.76 -4.04
C ILE A 13 0.60 3.63 -3.01
N ASN A 14 1.08 2.40 -2.76
CA ASN A 14 2.17 2.19 -1.80
C ASN A 14 3.43 2.99 -2.17
N LEU A 15 3.86 2.96 -3.44
CA LEU A 15 5.02 3.72 -3.92
C LEU A 15 4.83 5.24 -3.83
N LEU A 16 3.63 5.75 -4.14
CA LEU A 16 3.30 7.18 -4.01
C LEU A 16 3.24 7.62 -2.55
N THR A 17 2.87 6.72 -1.64
CA THR A 17 2.82 7.00 -0.21
C THR A 17 4.22 6.88 0.39
N CYS A 18 5.02 5.88 0.01
CA CYS A 18 6.37 5.66 0.52
C CYS A 18 7.25 6.92 0.43
N ARG A 19 7.90 7.25 1.55
CA ARG A 19 8.89 8.33 1.61
C ARG A 19 10.29 7.75 1.59
N TRP A 20 11.13 8.28 0.73
CA TRP A 20 12.57 8.03 0.71
C TRP A 20 13.29 9.24 1.33
N GLY A 21 14.26 8.99 2.20
CA GLY A 21 15.23 10.01 2.64
C GLY A 21 14.72 11.08 3.61
N VAL A 22 13.80 10.76 4.55
CA VAL A 22 13.39 11.72 5.59
C VAL A 22 13.44 11.10 6.97
N GLU A 23 13.78 11.93 7.96
CA GLU A 23 13.73 11.58 9.39
C GLU A 23 12.40 10.88 9.73
N VAL A 24 12.55 9.77 10.44
CA VAL A 24 11.53 8.83 10.93
C VAL A 24 10.14 9.47 11.01
N SER A 25 9.23 9.08 10.13
CA SER A 25 7.84 9.54 10.20
C SER A 25 7.07 8.70 11.21
N ASP A 26 6.49 9.34 12.23
CA ASP A 26 5.58 8.71 13.21
C ASP A 26 4.35 8.03 12.58
N THR A 27 4.10 8.27 11.29
CA THR A 27 2.97 7.69 10.53
C THR A 27 3.37 6.54 9.62
N ALA A 28 4.66 6.22 9.53
CA ALA A 28 5.13 5.06 8.79
C ALA A 28 4.79 3.78 9.57
N VAL A 29 4.14 2.82 8.91
CA VAL A 29 3.88 1.51 9.51
C VAL A 29 5.15 0.69 9.65
N LEU A 30 6.07 0.86 8.69
CA LEU A 30 7.36 0.21 8.72
C LEU A 30 8.41 1.22 8.33
N THR A 31 9.35 1.47 9.24
CA THR A 31 10.48 2.36 9.00
C THR A 31 11.74 1.53 8.92
N PHE A 32 12.49 1.68 7.82
CA PHE A 32 13.82 1.12 7.67
C PHE A 32 14.82 2.22 7.88
N GLU A 33 15.79 1.98 8.76
CA GLU A 33 16.99 2.82 8.84
C GLU A 33 17.86 2.51 7.63
N LEU A 34 18.11 3.52 6.81
CA LEU A 34 19.06 3.46 5.71
C LEU A 34 20.43 3.94 6.20
N PRO A 35 21.53 3.49 5.57
CA PRO A 35 22.84 4.08 5.79
C PRO A 35 22.78 5.61 5.57
N GLU A 36 23.57 6.37 6.32
CA GLU A 36 23.68 7.85 6.20
C GLU A 36 22.57 8.71 6.86
N ASN A 37 21.98 8.26 7.98
CA ASN A 37 20.91 8.97 8.72
C ASN A 37 19.61 9.16 7.95
N GLU A 38 19.42 8.43 6.86
CA GLU A 38 18.15 8.42 6.14
C GLU A 38 17.22 7.34 6.71
N ALA A 39 15.92 7.60 6.72
CA ALA A 39 14.91 6.58 7.00
C ALA A 39 13.95 6.44 5.82
N ALA A 40 13.58 5.21 5.51
CA ALA A 40 12.54 4.89 4.53
C ALA A 40 11.29 4.39 5.25
N GLY A 41 10.20 5.14 5.11
CA GLY A 41 8.89 4.74 5.63
C GLY A 41 8.05 4.04 4.56
N LEU A 42 7.77 2.76 4.73
CA LEU A 42 6.77 2.03 3.95
C LEU A 42 5.37 2.31 4.51
N PHE A 43 4.40 2.45 3.60
CA PHE A 43 2.99 2.72 3.92
C PHE A 43 2.77 4.00 4.78
N ALA A 44 3.72 4.93 4.78
CA ALA A 44 3.55 6.27 5.31
C ALA A 44 2.85 7.12 4.24
N ALA A 45 1.94 8.03 4.56
CA ALA A 45 1.55 9.09 3.62
C ALA A 45 2.02 10.43 4.21
N PRO A 46 3.31 10.75 4.05
CA PRO A 46 3.97 11.83 4.80
C PRO A 46 3.47 13.23 4.42
N TRP A 47 2.88 13.37 3.23
CA TRP A 47 2.20 14.60 2.81
C TRP A 47 0.90 14.85 3.61
N LEU A 48 0.50 13.91 4.47
CA LEU A 48 -0.58 14.02 5.45
C LEU A 48 -0.04 14.22 6.87
N GLU A 49 1.14 14.82 7.02
CA GLU A 49 1.69 15.20 8.33
C GLU A 49 0.68 15.97 9.18
N GLY A 50 0.57 15.61 10.46
CA GLY A 50 -0.47 16.12 11.37
C GLY A 50 -1.86 15.49 11.18
N ARG A 51 -2.06 14.59 10.21
CA ARG A 51 -3.33 13.88 9.96
C ARG A 51 -3.14 12.36 9.92
N GLN A 52 -2.74 11.79 11.06
CA GLN A 52 -2.43 10.37 11.26
C GLN A 52 -3.50 9.43 10.69
N LEU A 53 -4.79 9.72 10.91
CA LEU A 53 -5.89 8.87 10.40
C LEU A 53 -5.91 8.80 8.86
N LEU A 54 -5.75 9.94 8.18
CA LEU A 54 -5.73 9.96 6.71
C LEU A 54 -4.47 9.28 6.19
N ALA A 55 -3.35 9.43 6.90
CA ALA A 55 -2.10 8.79 6.54
C ALA A 55 -2.21 7.27 6.57
N THR A 56 -2.79 6.72 7.63
CA THR A 56 -3.08 5.28 7.74
C THR A 56 -4.09 4.80 6.71
N LEU A 57 -5.16 5.57 6.46
CA LEU A 57 -6.18 5.19 5.49
C LEU A 57 -5.62 5.08 4.06
N SER A 58 -4.83 6.07 3.65
CA SER A 58 -4.26 6.12 2.30
C SER A 58 -3.02 5.23 2.14
N GLY A 59 -2.14 5.22 3.14
CA GLY A 59 -0.89 4.47 3.13
C GLY A 59 -1.10 2.97 3.35
N VAL A 60 -2.11 2.53 4.11
CA VAL A 60 -2.23 1.14 4.55
C VAL A 60 -3.54 0.51 4.11
N ILE A 61 -4.66 1.10 4.55
CA ILE A 61 -5.99 0.50 4.39
C ILE A 61 -6.34 0.38 2.91
N LEU A 62 -6.08 1.43 2.13
CA LEU A 62 -6.41 1.46 0.72
C LEU A 62 -5.59 0.45 -0.12
N PRO A 63 -4.25 0.34 0.01
CA PRO A 63 -3.49 -0.75 -0.60
C PRO A 63 -3.95 -2.15 -0.20
N MET A 64 -4.19 -2.39 1.10
CA MET A 64 -4.66 -3.69 1.57
C MET A 64 -6.02 -4.06 0.99
N PHE A 65 -6.93 -3.08 0.92
CA PHE A 65 -8.25 -3.26 0.31
C PHE A 65 -8.13 -3.63 -1.17
N MET A 66 -7.24 -2.97 -1.93
CA MET A 66 -7.00 -3.28 -3.34
C MET A 66 -6.43 -4.70 -3.54
N ILE A 67 -5.49 -5.12 -2.68
CA ILE A 67 -4.96 -6.49 -2.70
C ILE A 67 -6.08 -7.50 -2.43
N GLY A 68 -6.90 -7.27 -1.40
CA GLY A 68 -8.04 -8.12 -1.07
C GLY A 68 -9.07 -8.22 -2.20
N LEU A 69 -9.37 -7.09 -2.86
CA LEU A 69 -10.25 -7.04 -4.03
C LEU A 69 -9.68 -7.87 -5.19
N GLY A 70 -8.36 -7.78 -5.41
CA GLY A 70 -7.66 -8.59 -6.38
C GLY A 70 -7.83 -10.08 -6.10
N VAL A 71 -7.51 -10.52 -4.89
CA VAL A 71 -7.63 -11.94 -4.48
C VAL A 71 -9.07 -12.43 -4.63
N TYR A 72 -10.06 -11.62 -4.26
CA TYR A 72 -11.47 -11.93 -4.45
C TYR A 72 -11.81 -12.21 -5.92
N PHE A 73 -11.34 -11.37 -6.85
CA PHE A 73 -11.60 -11.56 -8.28
C PHE A 73 -10.91 -12.82 -8.84
N VAL A 74 -9.72 -13.17 -8.35
CA VAL A 74 -9.06 -14.44 -8.72
C VAL A 74 -9.88 -15.63 -8.25
N ALA A 75 -10.21 -15.68 -6.95
CA ALA A 75 -10.95 -16.78 -6.35
C ALA A 75 -12.36 -16.95 -6.96
N ARG A 76 -13.00 -15.85 -7.37
CA ARG A 76 -14.29 -15.88 -8.07
C ARG A 76 -14.14 -16.32 -9.53
N GLY A 77 -13.09 -15.89 -10.21
CA GLY A 77 -12.78 -16.32 -11.57
C GLY A 77 -12.60 -17.84 -11.68
N ASP A 78 -11.88 -18.45 -10.74
CA ASP A 78 -11.68 -19.90 -10.70
C ASP A 78 -13.00 -20.68 -10.59
N LYS A 79 -13.95 -20.20 -9.76
CA LYS A 79 -15.28 -20.80 -9.66
C LYS A 79 -16.12 -20.66 -10.93
N SER A 80 -15.92 -19.60 -11.71
CA SER A 80 -16.61 -19.42 -13.00
C SER A 80 -16.06 -20.34 -14.10
N THR A 81 -14.82 -20.80 -13.95
CA THR A 81 -14.16 -21.69 -14.93
C THR A 81 -14.37 -23.16 -14.56
N ALA A 82 -14.46 -23.48 -13.26
CA ALA A 82 -14.79 -24.81 -12.76
C ALA A 82 -16.25 -25.23 -12.98
N ALA A 83 -17.13 -24.29 -13.36
CA ALA A 83 -18.55 -24.52 -13.65
C ALA A 83 -18.89 -24.52 -15.16
N ALA A 84 -17.88 -24.42 -16.03
CA ALA A 84 -17.99 -24.45 -17.49
C ALA A 84 -17.40 -25.74 -18.05
#